data_AF-A0A2M7HYD9-F1
#
_entry.id   AF-A0A2M7HYD9-F1
#
_cell.length_a   1.000
_cell.length_b   1.000
_cell.length_c   1.000
_cell.angle_alpha   90.00
_cell.angle_beta   90.00
_cell.angle_gamma   90.00
#
_symmetry.space_group_name_H-M   'P 1'
#
loop_
_entity.id
_entity.type
_entity.pdbx_description
1 polymer ?
#
loop_
_entity_poly.entity_id
_entity_poly.type
_entity_poly.pdbx_seq_one_letter_code
_entity_poly.pdbx_strand_id
1 'polypeptide(L)' 'MSQFKLELAESELKYVLEGLIALEQQMAETCETSDDPDEIADVGNDLVELRLLLNPLKERAISQFGDSITDFSRDEL' A
#
# COMPACT_ATOMS: atom_id res chain seq x y z
N MET A 1 -16.68 -18.36 -2.04
CA MET A 1 -15.93 -17.10 -2.13
C MET A 1 -15.56 -16.89 -3.58
N SER A 2 -15.96 -15.78 -4.17
CA SER A 2 -15.55 -15.40 -5.53
C SER A 2 -14.15 -14.80 -5.46
N GLN A 3 -13.27 -15.17 -6.39
CA GLN A 3 -11.91 -14.66 -6.45
C GLN A 3 -11.75 -13.77 -7.70
N PHE A 4 -11.13 -12.62 -7.52
CA PHE A 4 -10.65 -11.77 -8.62
C PHE A 4 -9.15 -12.00 -8.79
N LYS A 5 -8.67 -12.16 -10.03
CA LYS A 5 -7.25 -12.37 -10.33
C LYS A 5 -6.78 -11.27 -11.28
N LEU A 6 -5.59 -10.74 -11.00
CA LEU A 6 -4.92 -9.73 -11.80
C LEU A 6 -3.51 -10.23 -12.09
N GLU A 7 -3.12 -10.24 -13.36
CA GLU A 7 -1.77 -10.55 -13.81
C GLU A 7 -1.09 -9.22 -14.17
N LEU A 8 0.04 -8.94 -13.54
CA LEU A 8 0.76 -7.67 -13.68
C LEU A 8 2.22 -7.92 -14.01
N ALA A 9 2.75 -7.13 -14.94
CA ALA A 9 4.19 -6.97 -15.13
C ALA A 9 4.80 -6.20 -13.95
N GLU A 10 6.12 -6.30 -13.79
CA GLU A 10 6.88 -5.60 -12.74
C GLU A 10 6.55 -4.10 -12.68
N SER A 11 6.55 -3.43 -13.84
CA SER A 11 6.27 -1.99 -13.94
C SER A 11 4.85 -1.63 -13.53
N GLU A 12 3.87 -2.50 -13.78
CA GLU A 12 2.47 -2.26 -13.41
C GLU A 12 2.26 -2.50 -11.91
N LEU A 13 2.86 -3.56 -11.38
CA LEU A 13 2.85 -3.84 -9.94
C LEU A 13 3.56 -2.74 -9.14
N LYS A 14 4.61 -2.12 -9.71
CA LYS A 14 5.28 -0.97 -9.10
C LYS A 14 4.32 0.19 -8.85
N TYR A 15 3.49 0.57 -9.84
CA TYR A 15 2.48 1.61 -9.66
C TYR A 15 1.42 1.24 -8.64
N VAL A 16 0.98 -0.03 -8.62
CA VAL A 16 0.02 -0.51 -7.60
C VAL A 16 0.61 -0.41 -6.20
N LEU A 17 1.86 -0.84 -6.01
CA LEU A 17 2.54 -0.76 -4.72
C LEU A 17 2.76 0.69 -4.29
N GLU A 18 3.21 1.57 -5.19
CA GLU A 18 3.40 3.00 -4.92
C GLU A 18 2.11 3.63 -4.43
N GLY A 19 0.99 3.38 -5.13
CA GLY A 19 -0.32 3.91 -4.75
C GLY A 19 -0.84 3.39 -3.41
N LEU A 20 -0.69 2.09 -3.14
CA LEU A 20 -1.11 1.50 -1.86
C LEU A 20 -0.26 2.00 -0.69
N ILE A 21 1.05 2.18 -0.88
CA ILE A 21 1.96 2.71 0.14
C ILE A 21 1.64 4.18 0.42
N ALA A 22 1.40 4.99 -0.62
CA ALA A 22 1.00 6.38 -0.44
C ALA A 22 -0.33 6.50 0.32
N LEU A 23 -1.31 5.66 -0.01
CA LEU A 23 -2.59 5.62 0.70
C LEU A 23 -2.42 5.22 2.17
N GLU A 24 -1.58 4.21 2.44
CA GLU A 24 -1.28 3.76 3.80
C GLU A 24 -0.66 4.88 4.63
N GLN A 25 0.30 5.62 4.07
CA GLN A 25 0.92 6.78 4.72
C GLN A 25 -0.10 7.88 5.02
N GLN A 26 -0.95 8.21 4.06
CA GLN A 26 -1.99 9.22 4.24
C GLN A 26 -2.96 8.84 5.37
N MET A 27 -3.42 7.60 5.40
CA MET A 27 -4.35 7.11 6.42
C MET A 27 -3.70 7.04 7.81
N ALA A 28 -2.42 6.65 7.87
CA ALA A 28 -1.64 6.67 9.10
C ALA A 28 -1.48 8.10 9.63
N GLU A 29 -1.17 9.06 8.74
CA GLU A 29 -1.08 10.49 9.09
C GLU A 29 -2.41 11.02 9.63
N THR A 30 -3.56 10.67 9.02
CA THR A 30 -4.88 11.03 9.56
C THR A 30 -5.08 10.48 10.97
N CYS A 31 -4.74 9.22 11.21
CA CYS A 31 -4.88 8.61 12.55
C CYS A 31 -3.98 9.27 13.61
N GLU A 32 -2.85 9.83 13.20
CA GLU A 32 -1.88 10.48 14.10
C GLU A 32 -2.19 11.96 14.36
N THR A 33 -2.80 12.64 13.38
CA THR A 33 -2.95 14.11 13.39
C THR A 33 -4.38 14.61 13.57
N SER A 34 -5.39 13.77 13.35
CA SER A 34 -6.79 14.18 13.55
C SER A 34 -7.12 14.34 15.04
N ASP A 35 -7.97 15.31 15.34
CA ASP A 35 -8.54 15.53 16.67
C ASP A 35 -9.97 14.96 16.78
N ASP A 36 -10.51 14.39 15.69
CA ASP A 36 -11.84 13.77 15.65
C ASP A 36 -11.76 12.27 15.96
N PRO A 37 -12.25 11.81 17.14
CA PRO A 37 -12.17 10.41 17.52
C PRO A 37 -12.94 9.45 16.60
N ASP A 38 -14.02 9.91 15.97
CA ASP A 38 -14.81 9.08 15.07
C ASP A 38 -14.07 8.88 13.74
N GLU A 39 -13.43 9.94 13.22
CA GLU A 39 -12.58 9.85 12.02
C GLU A 39 -11.38 8.92 12.24
N ILE A 40 -10.70 9.03 13.39
CA ILE A 40 -9.58 8.14 13.74
C ILE A 40 -10.05 6.68 13.79
N ALA A 41 -11.22 6.42 14.36
CA ALA A 41 -11.76 5.07 14.46
C ALA A 41 -12.10 4.48 13.08
N ASP A 42 -12.77 5.27 12.23
CA ASP A 42 -13.17 4.84 10.89
C ASP A 42 -11.95 4.61 9.99
N VAL A 43 -11.06 5.60 9.89
CA VAL A 43 -9.83 5.50 9.09
C VAL A 43 -8.89 4.43 9.65
N GLY A 44 -8.81 4.29 10.97
CA GLY A 44 -7.99 3.28 11.63
C GLY A 44 -8.42 1.86 11.27
N ASN A 45 -9.73 1.60 11.18
CA ASN A 45 -10.25 0.30 10.74
C ASN A 45 -9.87 0.01 9.28
N ASP A 46 -10.07 0.98 8.39
CA ASP A 46 -9.71 0.83 6.97
C ASP A 46 -8.19 0.66 6.77
N LEU A 47 -7.38 1.35 7.58
CA LEU A 47 -5.92 1.24 7.56
C LEU A 47 -5.45 -0.17 7.92
N VAL A 48 -6.11 -0.83 8.88
CA VAL A 48 -5.83 -2.23 9.21
C VAL A 48 -6.09 -3.14 8.02
N GLU A 49 -7.24 -3.00 7.35
CA GLU A 49 -7.58 -3.78 6.15
C GLU A 49 -6.58 -3.53 5.02
N LEU A 50 -6.18 -2.28 4.79
CA LEU A 50 -5.16 -1.93 3.81
C LEU A 50 -3.82 -2.59 4.13
N ARG A 51 -3.38 -2.60 5.39
CA ARG A 51 -2.11 -3.25 5.80
C ARG A 51 -2.18 -4.78 5.66
N LEU A 52 -3.35 -5.39 5.89
CA LEU A 52 -3.56 -6.83 5.66
C LEU A 52 -3.44 -7.20 4.16
N LEU A 53 -3.76 -6.28 3.25
CA LEU A 53 -3.51 -6.44 1.82
C LEU A 53 -2.05 -6.13 1.44
N LEU A 54 -1.54 -4.97 1.87
CA LEU A 54 -0.28 -4.40 1.41
C LEU A 54 0.92 -5.21 1.86
N ASN A 55 0.97 -5.63 3.13
CA ASN A 55 2.13 -6.35 3.68
C ASN A 55 2.44 -7.65 2.92
N PRO A 56 1.49 -8.60 2.76
CA PRO A 56 1.77 -9.82 2.01
C PRO A 56 1.98 -9.56 0.51
N LEU A 57 1.34 -8.54 -0.07
CA LEU A 57 1.57 -8.16 -1.46
C LEU A 57 3.01 -7.69 -1.66
N LYS A 58 3.51 -6.81 -0.78
CA LYS A 58 4.86 -6.28 -0.80
C LYS A 58 5.90 -7.39 -0.60
N GLU A 59 5.71 -8.28 0.36
CA GLU A 59 6.60 -9.44 0.58
C GLU A 59 6.68 -10.34 -0.66
N ARG A 60 5.54 -10.63 -1.28
CA ARG A 60 5.49 -11.44 -2.51
C ARG A 60 6.14 -10.73 -3.70
N ALA A 61 5.92 -9.43 -3.82
CA ALA A 61 6.50 -8.62 -4.88
C ALA A 61 8.04 -8.60 -4.78
N ILE A 62 8.57 -8.36 -3.58
CA ILE A 62 10.03 -8.38 -3.32
C ILE A 62 10.61 -9.77 -3.59
N SER A 63 9.94 -10.83 -3.13
CA SER A 63 10.39 -12.21 -3.37
C SER A 63 10.47 -12.55 -4.87
N GLN A 64 9.59 -11.98 -5.68
CA GLN A 64 9.51 -12.28 -7.11
C GLN A 64 10.39 -11.36 -8.00
N PHE A 65 10.47 -10.07 -7.67
CA PHE A 65 11.11 -9.05 -8.53
C PHE A 65 12.33 -8.37 -7.88
N GLY A 66 12.64 -8.69 -6.63
CA GLY A 66 13.73 -8.07 -5.86
C GLY A 66 13.30 -6.77 -5.16
N ASP A 67 14.19 -6.22 -4.32
CA ASP A 67 13.90 -5.07 -3.46
C ASP A 67 13.58 -3.77 -4.24
N SER A 68 14.14 -3.64 -5.46
CA SER A 68 13.94 -2.48 -6.34
C SER A 68 12.49 -2.25 -6.76
N ILE A 69 11.60 -3.25 -6.62
CA ILE A 69 10.18 -3.07 -6.91
C ILE A 69 9.49 -2.09 -5.94
N THR A 70 10.11 -1.83 -4.79
CA THR A 70 9.63 -0.87 -3.79
C THR A 70 10.40 0.45 -3.79
N ASP A 71 11.34 0.61 -4.73
CA ASP A 71 12.06 1.85 -4.93
C ASP A 71 11.28 2.77 -5.89
N PHE A 72 10.61 3.77 -5.34
CA PHE A 72 9.82 4.75 -6.09
C PHE A 72 10.57 6.06 -6.32
N SER A 73 11.89 6.07 -6.10
CA SER A 73 12.71 7.23 -6.42
C SER A 73 12.55 7.58 -7.91
N ARG A 74 12.36 8.86 -8.17
CA ARG A 74 12.45 9.44 -9.50
C ARG A 74 13.81 10.11 -9.56
N ASP A 75 14.87 9.32 -9.64
CA ASP A 75 16.19 9.90 -9.88
C ASP A 75 16.11 10.74 -11.16
N GLU A 76 16.49 12.02 -11.06
CA GLU A 76 16.56 12.92 -12.20
C GLU A 76 17.54 12.31 -13.23
N LEU A 77 17.01 11.90 -14.38
CA LEU A 77 17.80 11.46 -15.54
C LEU A 77 18.66 12.59 -16.11
#